data_AF-A0AAU1XUM9-F1
#
_entry.id   AF-A0AAU1XUM9-F1
#
_cell.length_a   1.000
_cell.length_b   1.000
_cell.length_c   1.000
_cell.angle_alpha   90.00
_cell.angle_beta   90.00
_cell.angle_gamma   90.00
#
_symmetry.space_group_name_H-M   'P 1'
#
loop_
_entity.id
_entity.type
_entity.pdbx_description
1 polymer ?
#
loop_
_entity_poly.entity_id
_entity_poly.type
_entity_poly.pdbx_seq_one_letter_code
_entity_poly.pdbx_strand_id
1 'polypeptide(L)'
;MSEAHASEQLAELHGPDHNPFYGTYVRDWIALCDDLRDADVRGYLILRSLVFEGKGVKNRVRVLTLAELCQLIPGPNGKPSSLSRIRELLRCLSAVGLITTPEGGPVTTSSGGKAQGRPLRIKIHDQPANAFKPRWPNTEEKLASIRPKAEQAALEAAERDASRAAAKAAGRNSDQRPAGQNSDQPGRNSDQAGRNSDHDSGDDLGERAPQSCSCASPSSTAAQPGGSAGGHSAGGFTRAGACDGAAPESPTAAGGSAADSSESAATEEGEEAGAAAAKPNKRAAKGPLQVSELKPVAGEGEVYAMLDDLGVLTSPAARISTLRRAVREFLGHYADARSGPYAMYPRRPEHAALRLSIGWHQAGGPLRSSASYKDGDRIARPAGYLAALLTTHECDHPNCEAGVFLNTGEECNTCQYRAAERIAQAKAAQLLAEQQVRAAASAERRARQLADEREQAHGEALEENARREEAAARRAAREAAAAAEAEETARLRAELTEQFAALDAAAARPVVPAPLHAAHDQDPADPEADAFPAEEDPFTPGHFENEPVLEAPVPDLAADVQEQQAAAPAPWSLSHPNALYEAAKAALAS
;
A
#
# COMPACT_ATOMS: atom_id res chain seq x y z
N MET A 1 19.06 8.28 66.41
CA MET A 1 19.50 8.92 65.15
C MET A 1 20.23 7.85 64.37
N SER A 2 19.54 7.23 63.43
CA SER A 2 19.85 5.88 62.95
C SER A 2 20.34 5.94 61.50
N GLU A 3 21.60 5.60 61.28
CA GLU A 3 22.29 5.46 59.99
C GLU A 3 21.86 4.19 59.24
N ALA A 4 20.55 3.94 59.10
CA ALA A 4 20.00 2.71 58.51
C ALA A 4 19.34 2.91 57.13
N HIS A 5 19.56 4.06 56.47
CA HIS A 5 18.96 4.35 55.15
C HIS A 5 19.95 4.33 53.97
N ALA A 6 21.20 3.93 54.19
CA ALA A 6 22.26 3.97 53.18
C ALA A 6 22.61 2.61 52.55
N SER A 7 21.75 1.59 52.67
CA SER A 7 21.72 0.54 51.64
C SER A 7 21.02 1.13 50.41
N GLU A 8 21.71 2.07 49.76
CA GLU A 8 21.43 2.55 48.43
C GLU A 8 21.27 1.31 47.56
N GLN A 9 20.02 0.97 47.25
CA GLN A 9 19.71 0.23 46.05
C GLN A 9 20.33 1.07 44.92
N LEU A 10 21.57 0.74 44.54
CA LEU A 10 22.10 0.95 43.20
C LEU A 10 21.02 0.39 42.30
N ALA A 11 20.13 1.28 41.86
CA ALA A 11 19.02 0.93 41.01
C ALA A 11 19.67 0.37 39.76
N GLU A 12 19.61 -0.94 39.60
CA GLU A 12 20.22 -1.66 38.49
C GLU A 12 19.72 -0.99 37.19
N LEU A 13 20.60 -0.21 36.58
CA LEU A 13 20.45 0.35 35.23
C LEU A 13 20.82 -0.70 34.18
N HIS A 14 21.05 -1.95 34.60
CA HIS A 14 21.21 -3.05 33.69
C HIS A 14 19.86 -3.29 33.01
N GLY A 15 19.81 -2.92 31.73
CA GLY A 15 18.84 -3.53 30.82
C GLY A 15 19.06 -5.04 30.80
N PRO A 16 18.11 -5.83 30.28
CA PRO A 16 18.29 -7.27 30.16
C PRO A 16 19.66 -7.62 29.54
N ASP A 17 20.26 -8.74 29.92
CA ASP A 17 21.67 -8.97 29.56
C ASP A 17 21.87 -9.42 28.09
N HIS A 18 20.80 -9.56 27.29
CA HIS A 18 20.85 -10.36 26.06
C HIS A 18 20.22 -9.75 24.79
N ASN A 19 19.62 -8.56 24.81
CA ASN A 19 19.04 -7.96 23.58
C ASN A 19 19.14 -6.42 23.54
N PRO A 20 20.04 -5.79 22.77
CA PRO A 20 20.18 -4.33 22.76
C PRO A 20 18.90 -3.54 22.38
N PHE A 21 17.86 -4.21 21.86
CA PHE A 21 16.59 -3.62 21.47
C PHE A 21 15.48 -3.95 22.48
N TYR A 22 15.25 -3.03 23.43
CA TYR A 22 14.15 -3.12 24.39
C TYR A 22 12.97 -2.25 23.99
N GLY A 23 11.76 -2.81 24.09
CA GLY A 23 10.52 -2.07 23.95
C GLY A 23 10.11 -1.42 25.27
N THR A 24 9.48 -0.25 25.20
CA THR A 24 8.78 0.35 26.34
C THR A 24 7.31 0.55 25.96
N TYR A 25 6.40 0.13 26.85
CA TYR A 25 4.97 0.31 26.65
C TYR A 25 4.53 1.64 27.27
N VAL A 26 3.84 2.46 26.48
CA VAL A 26 3.31 3.77 26.89
C VAL A 26 1.84 3.82 26.52
N ARG A 27 1.02 4.39 27.39
CA ARG A 27 -0.42 4.53 27.16
C ARG A 27 -0.71 5.66 26.18
N ASP A 28 -1.64 5.42 25.27
CA ASP A 28 -2.10 6.36 24.24
C ASP A 28 -2.38 7.78 24.76
N TRP A 29 -3.09 7.90 25.89
CA TRP A 29 -3.50 9.20 26.44
C TRP A 29 -2.33 10.17 26.63
N ILE A 30 -1.12 9.66 26.88
CA ILE A 30 0.09 10.47 27.10
C ILE A 30 0.48 11.21 25.82
N ALA A 31 0.40 10.55 24.67
CA ALA A 31 0.66 11.16 23.37
C ALA A 31 -0.47 12.09 22.91
N LEU A 32 -1.66 11.96 23.52
CA LEU A 32 -2.85 12.76 23.19
C LEU A 32 -3.11 13.92 24.16
N CYS A 33 -2.27 14.07 25.19
CA CYS A 33 -2.45 15.05 26.27
C CYS A 33 -2.17 16.48 25.78
N ASP A 34 -3.19 17.33 25.77
CA ASP A 34 -3.09 18.72 25.30
C ASP A 34 -2.15 19.59 26.20
N ASP A 35 -1.92 19.18 27.45
CA ASP A 35 -1.02 19.87 28.40
C ASP A 35 0.45 19.48 28.26
N LEU A 36 0.77 18.52 27.38
CA LEU A 36 2.13 18.10 27.09
C LEU A 36 2.54 18.53 25.68
N ARG A 37 3.74 19.07 25.53
CA ARG A 37 4.33 19.34 24.22
C ARG A 37 5.03 18.07 23.71
N ASP A 38 5.32 18.01 22.42
CA ASP A 38 6.07 16.88 21.81
C ASP A 38 7.38 16.58 22.53
N ALA A 39 8.06 17.64 22.99
CA ALA A 39 9.29 17.53 23.76
C ALA A 39 9.08 16.83 25.11
N ASP A 40 7.95 17.10 25.76
CA ASP A 40 7.61 16.56 27.08
C ASP A 40 7.22 15.08 26.95
N VAL A 41 6.42 14.74 25.92
CA VAL A 41 6.08 13.35 25.57
C VAL A 41 7.34 12.55 25.26
N ARG A 42 8.22 13.06 24.39
CA ARG A 42 9.49 12.39 24.06
C ARG A 42 10.38 12.21 25.29
N GLY A 43 10.47 13.21 26.16
CA GLY A 43 11.21 13.07 27.42
C GLY A 43 10.62 12.02 28.34
N TYR A 44 9.29 11.94 28.43
CA TYR A 44 8.61 10.89 29.18
C TYR A 44 8.92 9.50 28.62
N LEU A 45 8.88 9.29 27.29
CA LEU A 45 9.24 8.01 26.66
C LEU A 45 10.65 7.55 27.05
N ILE A 46 11.60 8.47 27.06
CA ILE A 46 13.00 8.21 27.45
C ILE A 46 13.10 7.90 28.94
N LEU A 47 12.42 8.66 29.80
CA LEU A 47 12.39 8.35 31.23
C LEU A 47 11.75 6.97 31.48
N ARG A 48 10.69 6.65 30.74
CA ARG A 48 9.94 5.40 30.86
C ARG A 48 10.72 4.19 30.37
N SER A 49 11.59 4.34 29.36
CA SER A 49 12.47 3.26 28.89
C SER A 49 13.55 2.90 29.90
N LEU A 50 13.87 3.79 30.85
CA LEU A 50 14.74 3.46 32.00
C LEU A 50 14.04 2.57 33.04
N VAL A 51 12.73 2.35 32.92
CA VAL A 51 11.93 1.54 33.85
C VAL A 51 11.66 0.16 33.23
N PHE A 52 12.43 -0.84 33.65
CA PHE A 52 12.24 -2.23 33.25
C PHE A 52 11.17 -2.90 34.12
N GLU A 53 10.18 -3.53 33.48
CA GLU A 53 9.11 -4.29 34.14
C GLU A 53 9.50 -5.74 34.43
N GLY A 54 10.80 -6.00 34.59
CA GLY A 54 11.34 -7.32 34.93
C GLY A 54 10.81 -7.81 36.28
N LYS A 55 10.45 -9.11 36.32
CA LYS A 55 9.95 -9.94 37.44
C LYS A 55 9.97 -9.26 38.83
N GLY A 56 8.98 -8.41 39.10
CA GLY A 56 8.65 -7.97 40.46
C GLY A 56 9.31 -6.68 40.96
N VAL A 57 10.01 -5.91 40.11
CA VAL A 57 10.54 -4.59 40.52
C VAL A 57 9.39 -3.59 40.65
N LYS A 58 8.85 -3.48 41.86
CA LYS A 58 7.76 -2.53 42.21
C LYS A 58 8.25 -1.07 42.26
N ASN A 59 9.57 -0.84 42.31
CA ASN A 59 10.14 0.49 42.51
C ASN A 59 10.53 1.16 41.20
N ARG A 60 9.60 1.96 40.65
CA ARG A 60 9.79 2.84 39.48
C ARG A 60 10.53 4.16 39.81
N VAL A 61 11.44 4.11 40.79
CA VAL A 61 12.21 5.29 41.22
C VAL A 61 13.57 5.26 40.53
N ARG A 62 13.97 6.40 39.96
CA ARG A 62 15.28 6.62 39.33
C ARG A 62 15.98 7.79 39.99
N VAL A 63 17.29 7.68 40.13
CA VAL A 63 18.15 8.75 40.64
C VAL A 63 18.91 9.30 39.44
N LEU A 64 18.60 10.53 39.05
CA LEU A 64 19.21 11.20 37.90
C LEU A 64 19.57 12.63 38.29
N THR A 65 20.66 13.15 37.76
CA THR A 65 21.06 14.55 37.86
C THR A 65 20.44 15.35 36.70
N LEU A 66 20.33 16.67 36.84
CA LEU A 66 19.86 17.50 35.72
C LEU A 66 20.85 17.48 34.55
N ALA A 67 22.14 17.33 34.82
CA ALA A 67 23.17 17.18 33.80
C ALA A 67 22.99 15.91 32.96
N GLU A 68 22.72 14.76 33.60
CA GLU A 68 22.41 13.51 32.90
C GLU A 68 21.14 13.64 32.06
N LEU A 69 20.09 14.27 32.58
CA LEU A 69 18.86 14.51 31.83
C LEU A 69 19.08 15.39 30.59
N CYS A 70 19.93 16.42 30.68
CA CYS A 70 20.31 17.25 29.54
C CYS A 70 21.00 16.44 28.44
N GLN A 71 21.87 15.50 28.80
CA GLN A 71 22.58 14.64 27.83
C GLN A 71 21.67 13.55 27.26
N LEU A 72 20.83 12.96 28.11
CA LEU A 72 19.98 11.83 27.77
C LEU A 72 18.81 12.23 26.85
N ILE A 73 18.20 13.40 27.08
CA ILE A 73 17.03 13.85 26.32
C ILE A 73 17.50 14.74 25.15
N PRO A 74 17.30 14.31 23.89
CA PRO A 74 17.73 15.07 22.74
C PRO A 74 16.90 16.35 22.59
N GLY A 75 17.61 17.46 22.45
CA GLY A 75 17.10 18.75 22.06
C GLY A 75 16.89 18.87 20.53
N PRO A 76 16.62 20.10 20.05
CA PRO A 76 16.51 20.35 18.62
C PRO A 76 17.83 19.98 17.90
N ASN A 77 17.72 19.39 16.71
CA ASN A 77 18.86 18.92 15.90
C ASN A 77 19.73 17.84 16.57
N GLY A 78 19.17 17.08 17.52
CA GLY A 78 19.87 15.97 18.19
C GLY A 78 20.93 16.39 19.21
N LYS A 79 21.10 17.69 19.46
CA LYS A 79 22.01 18.22 20.49
C LYS A 79 21.47 17.92 21.89
N PRO A 80 22.31 17.91 22.95
CA PRO A 80 21.83 17.84 24.33
C PRO A 80 20.78 18.92 24.63
N SER A 81 19.74 18.58 25.41
CA SER A 81 18.71 19.53 25.81
C SER A 81 19.27 20.59 26.76
N SER A 82 18.81 21.83 26.62
CA SER A 82 19.17 22.90 27.56
C SER A 82 18.55 22.67 28.94
N LEU A 83 19.21 23.17 29.98
CA LEU A 83 18.71 23.05 31.37
C LEU A 83 17.32 23.67 31.53
N SER A 84 17.07 24.83 30.93
CA SER A 84 15.75 25.47 30.98
C SER A 84 14.67 24.59 30.38
N ARG A 85 14.97 23.89 29.27
CA ARG A 85 14.04 22.93 28.64
C ARG A 85 13.79 21.73 29.54
N ILE A 86 14.83 21.15 30.16
CA ILE A 86 14.67 20.02 31.08
C ILE A 86 13.84 20.40 32.31
N ARG A 87 14.09 21.57 32.91
CA ARG A 87 13.31 22.04 34.07
C ARG A 87 11.84 22.22 33.73
N GLU A 88 11.57 22.80 32.57
CA GLU A 88 10.22 23.00 32.08
C GLU A 88 9.52 21.66 31.79
N LEU A 89 10.23 20.72 31.17
CA LEU A 89 9.76 19.37 30.91
C LEU A 89 9.39 18.64 32.20
N LEU A 90 10.26 18.67 33.22
CA LEU A 90 9.98 18.08 34.52
C LEU A 90 8.77 18.75 35.20
N ARG A 91 8.61 20.07 35.04
CA ARG A 91 7.46 20.82 35.55
C ARG A 91 6.15 20.36 34.89
N CYS A 92 6.11 20.24 33.56
CA CYS A 92 4.94 19.77 32.82
C CYS A 92 4.58 18.33 33.18
N LEU A 93 5.55 17.41 33.17
CA LEU A 93 5.32 16.01 33.54
C LEU A 93 4.86 15.87 35.00
N SER A 94 5.38 16.70 35.91
CA SER A 94 4.94 16.71 37.31
C SER A 94 3.55 17.31 37.48
N ALA A 95 3.17 18.30 36.67
CA ALA A 95 1.83 18.89 36.71
C ALA A 95 0.75 17.90 36.25
N VAL A 96 1.04 17.09 35.22
CA VAL A 96 0.17 16.02 34.73
C VAL A 96 0.20 14.78 35.65
N GLY A 97 1.17 14.69 36.57
CA GLY A 97 1.30 13.58 37.51
C GLY A 97 1.97 12.33 36.92
N LEU A 98 2.66 12.46 35.78
CA LEU A 98 3.45 11.38 35.18
C LEU A 98 4.78 11.14 35.91
N ILE A 99 5.28 12.16 36.61
CA ILE A 99 6.41 12.03 37.51
C ILE A 99 6.11 12.67 38.87
N THR A 100 6.66 12.08 39.93
CA THR A 100 6.58 12.60 41.30
C THR A 100 7.89 12.35 42.03
N THR A 101 8.11 12.99 43.18
CA THR A 101 9.14 12.51 44.12
C THR A 101 8.74 11.14 44.69
N PRO A 102 9.65 10.39 45.33
CA PRO A 102 9.30 9.12 45.98
C PRO A 102 8.18 9.26 47.02
N GLU A 103 8.06 10.44 47.62
CA GLU A 103 7.05 10.82 48.61
C GLU A 103 5.71 11.20 47.95
N GLY A 104 5.62 11.17 46.62
CA GLY A 104 4.41 11.51 45.85
C GLY A 104 4.22 13.02 45.60
N GLY A 105 5.17 13.86 46.02
CA GLY A 105 5.13 15.31 45.80
C GLY A 105 5.51 15.70 44.37
N PRO A 106 5.26 16.97 43.99
CA PRO A 106 5.71 17.49 42.70
C PRO A 106 7.24 17.57 42.62
N VAL A 107 7.79 17.31 41.45
CA VAL A 107 9.24 17.35 41.21
C VAL A 107 9.69 18.81 41.06
N THR A 108 10.31 19.37 42.11
CA THR A 108 10.86 20.72 42.09
C THR A 108 12.36 20.72 41.79
N THR A 109 12.80 21.62 40.91
CA THR A 109 14.23 21.81 40.61
C THR A 109 14.67 23.21 41.03
N SER A 110 15.89 23.37 41.51
CA SER A 110 16.44 24.70 41.82
C SER A 110 17.25 25.26 40.66
N SER A 111 17.26 26.59 40.55
CA SER A 111 17.94 27.33 39.48
C SER A 111 19.45 27.48 39.71
N GLY A 112 19.92 27.35 40.94
CA GLY A 112 21.33 27.56 41.31
C GLY A 112 22.30 26.63 40.58
N GLY A 113 23.53 27.09 40.34
CA GLY A 113 24.54 26.33 39.57
C GLY A 113 24.87 24.95 40.16
N LYS A 114 24.93 24.82 41.49
CA LYS A 114 25.09 23.54 42.21
C LYS A 114 23.89 22.59 42.02
N ALA A 115 22.77 23.13 41.54
CA ALA A 115 21.55 22.44 41.12
C ALA A 115 21.79 21.23 40.21
N GLN A 116 22.74 21.40 39.28
CA GLN A 116 22.85 20.52 38.12
C GLN A 116 23.35 19.13 38.48
N GLY A 117 24.27 19.04 39.45
CA GLY A 117 24.86 17.79 39.92
C GLY A 117 24.15 17.16 41.11
N ARG A 118 23.06 17.77 41.63
CA ARG A 118 22.33 17.18 42.75
C ARG A 118 21.48 16.01 42.25
N PRO A 119 21.57 14.81 42.87
CA PRO A 119 20.74 13.68 42.50
C PRO A 119 19.26 13.99 42.77
N LEU A 120 18.43 13.79 41.75
CA LEU A 120 16.99 13.93 41.79
C LEU A 120 16.36 12.53 41.78
N ARG A 121 15.55 12.24 42.80
CA ARG A 121 14.80 10.99 42.88
C ARG A 121 13.45 11.19 42.18
N ILE A 122 13.25 10.53 41.05
CA ILE A 122 12.06 10.65 40.20
C ILE A 122 11.33 9.32 40.19
N LYS A 123 10.06 9.31 40.60
CA LYS A 123 9.14 8.19 40.45
C LYS A 123 8.29 8.40 39.20
N ILE A 124 8.26 7.41 38.30
CA ILE A 124 7.58 7.50 37.00
C ILE A 124 6.30 6.66 37.02
N HIS A 125 5.20 7.23 36.52
CA HIS A 125 3.86 6.62 36.55
C HIS A 125 3.26 6.52 35.14
N ASP A 126 2.57 5.41 34.84
CA ASP A 126 1.81 5.25 33.58
C ASP A 126 0.39 5.84 33.66
N GLN A 127 -0.07 6.14 34.87
CA GLN A 127 -1.32 6.82 35.17
C GLN A 127 -1.01 8.09 35.96
N PRO A 128 -1.81 9.16 35.81
CA PRO A 128 -1.60 10.36 36.60
C PRO A 128 -1.68 10.03 38.09
N ALA A 129 -0.62 10.32 38.83
CA ALA A 129 -0.57 10.10 40.28
C ALA A 129 -1.41 11.12 41.07
N ASN A 130 -1.81 12.20 40.41
CA ASN A 130 -2.68 13.24 40.94
C ASN A 130 -4.10 13.10 40.35
N ALA A 131 -5.00 14.01 40.70
CA ALA A 131 -6.38 14.02 40.19
C ALA A 131 -6.50 14.48 38.71
N PHE A 132 -5.41 14.46 37.93
CA PHE A 132 -5.43 14.86 36.53
C PHE A 132 -6.30 13.87 35.73
N LYS A 133 -7.23 14.41 34.94
CA LYS A 133 -8.08 13.63 34.05
C LYS A 133 -7.72 14.00 32.61
N PRO A 134 -7.11 13.09 31.83
CA PRO A 134 -6.81 13.39 30.45
C PRO A 134 -8.10 13.63 29.68
N ARG A 135 -8.07 14.60 28.76
CA ARG A 135 -9.20 14.89 27.87
C ARG A 135 -9.55 13.69 26.99
N TRP A 136 -8.53 12.95 26.57
CA TRP A 136 -8.65 11.78 25.70
C TRP A 136 -7.99 10.57 26.38
N PRO A 137 -8.75 9.56 26.81
CA PRO A 137 -8.20 8.40 27.50
C PRO A 137 -7.50 7.42 26.53
N ASN A 138 -7.82 7.46 25.23
CA ASN A 138 -7.18 6.65 24.19
C ASN A 138 -7.36 7.28 22.79
N THR A 139 -6.69 6.70 21.80
CA THR A 139 -6.70 7.17 20.40
C THR A 139 -8.07 6.99 19.73
N GLU A 140 -8.80 5.93 20.07
CA GLU A 140 -10.10 5.63 19.47
C GLU A 140 -11.15 6.68 19.81
N GLU A 141 -11.19 7.12 21.08
CA GLU A 141 -12.11 8.17 21.52
C GLU A 141 -11.79 9.53 20.89
N LYS A 142 -10.49 9.88 20.78
CA LYS A 142 -10.09 11.10 20.07
C LYS A 142 -10.46 11.00 18.60
N LEU A 143 -10.21 9.87 17.95
CA LEU A 143 -10.53 9.63 16.54
C LEU A 143 -12.04 9.71 16.29
N ALA A 144 -12.86 9.11 17.15
CA ALA A 144 -14.31 9.19 17.09
C ALA A 144 -14.81 10.65 17.17
N SER A 145 -14.17 11.47 18.01
CA SER A 145 -14.51 12.90 18.11
C SER A 145 -14.13 13.73 16.88
N ILE A 146 -13.09 13.32 16.14
CA ILE A 146 -12.55 14.07 14.99
C ILE A 146 -13.22 13.62 13.67
N ARG A 147 -13.60 12.35 13.53
CA ARG A 147 -14.19 11.80 12.30
C ARG A 147 -15.30 12.66 11.69
N PRO A 148 -16.33 13.08 12.43
CA PRO A 148 -17.41 13.88 11.84
C PRO A 148 -16.91 15.20 11.24
N LYS A 149 -15.96 15.86 11.91
CA LYS A 149 -15.35 17.11 11.41
C LYS A 149 -14.43 16.88 10.22
N ALA A 150 -13.69 15.78 10.23
CA ALA A 150 -12.81 15.40 9.13
C ALA A 150 -13.61 15.02 7.88
N GLU A 151 -14.71 14.28 8.04
CA GLU A 151 -15.65 13.95 6.97
C GLU A 151 -16.30 15.21 6.38
N GLN A 152 -16.79 16.12 7.24
CA GLN A 152 -17.31 17.41 6.78
C GLN A 152 -16.26 18.23 6.02
N ALA A 153 -15.03 18.32 6.54
CA ALA A 153 -13.95 19.04 5.87
C ALA A 153 -13.57 18.39 4.52
N ALA A 154 -13.66 17.06 4.41
CA ALA A 154 -13.44 16.34 3.16
C ALA A 154 -14.54 16.62 2.13
N LEU A 155 -15.80 16.70 2.56
CA LEU A 155 -16.92 17.09 1.69
C LEU A 155 -16.77 18.54 1.20
N GLU A 156 -16.42 19.47 2.09
CA GLU A 156 -16.16 20.86 1.71
C GLU A 156 -14.97 20.99 0.75
N ALA A 157 -13.92 20.18 0.93
CA ALA A 157 -12.80 20.15 0.01
C ALA A 157 -13.21 19.61 -1.36
N ALA A 158 -14.00 18.53 -1.40
CA ALA A 158 -14.52 17.97 -2.64
C ALA A 158 -15.44 18.96 -3.38
N GLU A 159 -16.28 19.71 -2.67
CA GLU A 159 -17.13 20.75 -3.24
C GLU A 159 -16.30 21.92 -3.80
N ARG A 160 -15.26 22.35 -3.08
CA ARG A 160 -14.33 23.38 -3.58
C ARG A 160 -13.61 22.90 -4.83
N ASP A 161 -13.20 21.64 -4.89
CA ASP A 161 -12.51 21.08 -6.05
C ASP A 161 -13.47 20.90 -7.23
N ALA A 162 -14.70 20.46 -7.00
CA ALA A 162 -15.76 20.40 -8.01
C ALA A 162 -16.08 21.80 -8.56
N SER A 163 -16.14 22.81 -7.68
CA SER A 163 -16.35 24.21 -8.07
C SER A 163 -15.20 24.75 -8.91
N ARG A 164 -13.94 24.43 -8.57
CA ARG A 164 -12.76 24.78 -9.37
C ARG A 164 -12.76 24.06 -10.72
N ALA A 165 -13.15 22.79 -10.76
CA ALA A 165 -13.26 22.03 -12.00
C ALA A 165 -14.36 22.56 -12.91
N ALA A 166 -15.53 22.89 -12.37
CA ALA A 166 -16.63 23.52 -13.09
C ALA A 166 -16.25 24.90 -13.64
N ALA A 167 -15.57 25.73 -12.84
CA ALA A 167 -15.07 27.03 -13.29
C ALA A 167 -14.05 26.88 -14.44
N LYS A 168 -13.20 25.86 -14.38
CA LYS A 168 -12.26 25.53 -15.45
C LYS A 168 -12.97 25.02 -16.72
N ALA A 169 -14.00 24.18 -16.57
CA ALA A 169 -14.77 23.64 -17.70
C ALA A 169 -15.63 24.72 -18.39
N ALA A 170 -16.13 25.70 -17.64
CA ALA A 170 -16.91 26.83 -18.17
C ALA A 170 -16.09 27.83 -19.01
N GLY A 171 -14.84 27.51 -19.35
CA GLY A 171 -14.01 28.33 -20.23
C GLY A 171 -13.66 29.70 -19.66
N ARG A 172 -13.91 29.95 -18.36
CA ARG A 172 -13.36 31.09 -17.64
C ARG A 172 -11.88 30.84 -17.38
N ASN A 173 -11.10 30.77 -18.45
CA ASN A 173 -9.67 31.00 -18.39
C ASN A 173 -9.52 32.46 -17.93
N SER A 174 -9.23 32.66 -16.65
CA SER A 174 -8.79 33.94 -16.10
C SER A 174 -7.50 34.46 -16.76
N ASP A 175 -6.92 33.70 -17.68
CA ASP A 175 -5.83 34.08 -18.57
C ASP A 175 -6.28 34.85 -19.82
N GLN A 176 -7.58 35.06 -20.04
CA GLN A 176 -8.02 36.20 -20.85
C GLN A 176 -7.85 37.49 -20.04
N ARG A 177 -6.61 37.85 -19.73
CA ARG A 177 -6.26 39.27 -19.64
C ARG A 177 -6.67 39.88 -20.99
N PRO A 178 -7.47 40.94 -21.01
CA PRO A 178 -7.91 41.55 -22.25
C PRO A 178 -6.67 41.89 -23.09
N ALA A 179 -6.57 41.28 -24.26
CA ALA A 179 -5.60 41.65 -25.28
C ALA A 179 -5.91 43.11 -25.69
N GLY A 180 -5.21 44.08 -25.10
CA GLY A 180 -5.46 45.48 -25.43
C GLY A 180 -5.04 46.58 -24.44
N GLN A 181 -4.23 46.31 -23.42
CA GLN A 181 -3.53 47.37 -22.68
C GLN A 181 -2.05 47.04 -22.53
N ASN A 182 -1.36 46.99 -23.67
CA ASN A 182 0.01 47.50 -23.72
C ASN A 182 -0.09 49.02 -23.64
N SER A 183 -0.31 49.53 -22.42
CA SER A 183 0.02 50.92 -22.14
C SER A 183 1.54 50.95 -22.08
N ASP A 184 2.15 51.30 -23.20
CA ASP A 184 3.51 51.80 -23.25
C ASP A 184 3.67 52.85 -22.13
N GLN A 185 4.39 52.50 -21.06
CA GLN A 185 5.17 53.50 -20.35
C GLN A 185 6.55 53.52 -21.02
N PRO A 186 6.80 54.47 -21.94
CA PRO A 186 8.14 54.69 -22.44
C PRO A 186 8.96 55.33 -21.33
N GLY A 187 10.11 54.74 -21.03
CA GLY A 187 11.18 55.43 -20.31
C GLY A 187 11.37 55.00 -18.87
N ARG A 188 12.10 53.90 -18.67
CA ARG A 188 13.26 53.87 -17.77
C ARG A 188 14.12 52.65 -18.09
N ASN A 189 14.84 52.76 -19.20
CA ASN A 189 16.14 52.11 -19.32
C ASN A 189 17.05 52.78 -18.27
N SER A 190 17.40 52.06 -17.23
CA SER A 190 18.61 52.34 -16.47
C SER A 190 19.41 51.06 -16.50
N ASP A 191 20.48 51.16 -17.28
CA ASP A 191 21.56 50.22 -17.38
C ASP A 191 22.03 49.80 -15.98
N GLN A 192 22.03 48.49 -15.72
CA GLN A 192 23.12 47.90 -14.95
C GLN A 192 23.61 46.67 -15.69
N ALA A 193 24.53 46.96 -16.61
CA ALA A 193 25.48 46.02 -17.13
C ALA A 193 26.25 45.33 -15.99
N GLY A 194 26.47 44.03 -16.16
CA GLY A 194 27.68 43.36 -15.73
C GLY A 194 27.82 43.11 -14.23
N ARG A 195 27.53 41.88 -13.83
CA ARG A 195 28.37 41.13 -12.88
C ARG A 195 28.10 39.63 -13.03
N ASN A 196 28.81 39.04 -13.99
CA ASN A 196 29.25 37.66 -13.87
C ASN A 196 30.25 37.63 -12.71
N SER A 197 29.96 36.84 -11.69
CA SER A 197 30.97 36.41 -10.73
C SER A 197 30.57 35.02 -10.27
N ASP A 198 31.25 34.04 -10.87
CA ASP A 198 31.56 32.78 -10.23
C ASP A 198 32.13 33.07 -8.84
N HIS A 199 31.52 32.51 -7.80
CA HIS A 199 32.19 32.30 -6.53
C HIS A 199 31.89 30.89 -6.02
N ASP A 200 32.91 30.08 -6.26
CA ASP A 200 33.39 29.01 -5.42
C ASP A 200 33.20 29.26 -3.91
N SER A 201 32.93 28.14 -3.21
CA SER A 201 33.43 27.76 -1.88
C SER A 201 33.26 28.72 -0.68
N GLY A 202 32.69 28.19 0.41
CA GLY A 202 33.15 28.54 1.76
C GLY A 202 32.08 28.72 2.82
N ASP A 203 32.28 27.99 3.93
CA ASP A 203 31.83 28.32 5.28
C ASP A 203 31.95 29.83 5.57
N ASP A 204 30.96 30.45 6.20
CA ASP A 204 31.10 31.02 7.56
C ASP A 204 29.79 31.68 8.05
N LEU A 205 29.75 31.82 9.36
CA LEU A 205 28.70 32.19 10.31
C LEU A 205 28.06 33.58 10.11
N GLY A 206 26.84 33.77 10.63
CA GLY A 206 26.24 35.11 10.72
C GLY A 206 24.83 35.22 11.29
N GLU A 207 24.73 35.01 12.60
CA GLU A 207 23.78 35.60 13.58
C GLU A 207 22.59 36.43 13.07
N ARG A 208 21.36 35.97 13.40
CA ARG A 208 20.21 36.86 13.54
C ARG A 208 19.49 36.58 14.86
N ALA A 209 19.62 37.53 15.79
CA ALA A 209 18.98 37.51 17.10
C ALA A 209 17.44 37.57 16.98
N PRO A 210 16.68 36.77 17.76
CA PRO A 210 15.25 36.99 17.90
C PRO A 210 14.96 38.02 19.00
N GLN A 211 14.04 38.92 18.65
CA GLN A 211 13.49 39.99 19.46
C GLN A 211 12.84 39.46 20.76
N SER A 212 13.19 40.14 21.84
CA SER A 212 12.61 40.08 23.19
C SER A 212 11.08 40.21 23.17
N CYS A 213 10.37 39.15 23.57
CA CYS A 213 8.97 39.22 23.98
C CYS A 213 8.90 39.42 25.50
N SER A 214 8.55 40.62 25.93
CA SER A 214 8.21 40.93 27.32
C SER A 214 6.78 40.48 27.63
N CYS A 215 6.64 39.69 28.68
CA CYS A 215 5.38 39.30 29.29
C CYS A 215 4.92 40.36 30.29
N ALA A 216 3.66 40.82 30.14
CA ALA A 216 2.90 41.46 31.20
C ALA A 216 1.40 41.19 31.01
N SER A 217 0.82 40.42 31.93
CA SER A 217 -0.61 40.41 32.27
C SER A 217 -0.89 41.56 33.26
N PRO A 218 -2.12 42.10 33.49
CA PRO A 218 -3.34 41.30 33.74
C PRO A 218 -4.74 41.89 33.40
N SER A 219 -5.74 41.00 33.54
CA SER A 219 -7.14 41.19 33.99
C SER A 219 -8.21 41.98 33.18
N SER A 220 -9.30 41.23 32.94
CA SER A 220 -10.74 41.57 33.06
C SER A 220 -11.52 42.41 32.03
N THR A 221 -12.65 41.78 31.66
CA THR A 221 -14.02 42.27 31.35
C THR A 221 -14.39 42.87 29.97
N ALA A 222 -15.51 42.34 29.47
CA ALA A 222 -16.59 42.96 28.67
C ALA A 222 -16.66 42.78 27.13
N ALA A 223 -17.70 42.02 26.73
CA ALA A 223 -18.69 42.26 25.67
C ALA A 223 -18.31 42.67 24.23
N GLN A 224 -18.58 41.75 23.28
CA GLN A 224 -19.15 41.91 21.91
C GLN A 224 -18.46 42.88 20.90
N PRO A 225 -18.90 42.92 19.61
CA PRO A 225 -18.73 41.89 18.59
C PRO A 225 -18.10 42.44 17.28
N GLY A 226 -17.69 41.55 16.37
CA GLY A 226 -17.57 41.85 14.93
C GLY A 226 -16.19 42.31 14.45
N GLY A 227 -15.67 41.59 13.45
CA GLY A 227 -14.44 41.96 12.76
C GLY A 227 -13.99 40.90 11.76
N SER A 228 -14.61 40.88 10.59
CA SER A 228 -14.07 40.21 9.39
C SER A 228 -12.68 40.74 9.08
N ALA A 229 -11.71 39.84 8.94
CA ALA A 229 -10.45 40.12 8.26
C ALA A 229 -10.05 38.89 7.43
N GLY A 230 -10.23 39.02 6.12
CA GLY A 230 -9.75 38.06 5.13
C GLY A 230 -8.23 38.11 5.05
N GLY A 231 -7.60 36.96 5.27
CA GLY A 231 -6.18 36.74 5.04
C GLY A 231 -5.99 35.89 3.80
N HIS A 232 -5.56 36.52 2.70
CA HIS A 232 -5.02 35.82 1.54
C HIS A 232 -3.67 35.20 1.92
N SER A 233 -3.53 33.88 1.76
CA SER A 233 -2.23 33.22 1.71
C SER A 233 -2.17 32.38 0.44
N ALA A 234 -1.42 32.92 -0.52
CA ALA A 234 -0.93 32.22 -1.69
C ALA A 234 0.22 31.31 -1.24
N GLY A 235 -0.02 30.00 -1.27
CA GLY A 235 0.99 28.96 -1.09
C GLY A 235 0.82 27.94 -2.21
N GLY A 236 1.47 28.20 -3.34
CA GLY A 236 1.54 27.26 -4.46
C GLY A 236 2.49 26.13 -4.13
N PHE A 237 1.95 24.92 -3.98
CA PHE A 237 2.75 23.70 -4.02
C PHE A 237 2.79 23.17 -5.44
N THR A 238 4.00 22.98 -5.92
CA THR A 238 4.37 22.35 -7.18
C THR A 238 3.77 20.94 -7.28
N ARG A 239 3.14 20.65 -8.42
CA ARG A 239 2.73 19.31 -8.85
C ARG A 239 3.96 18.43 -9.02
N ALA A 240 3.99 17.28 -8.35
CA ALA A 240 4.78 16.15 -8.80
C ALA A 240 4.16 15.63 -10.11
N GLY A 241 4.99 15.52 -11.14
CA GLY A 241 4.58 15.11 -12.48
C GLY A 241 4.05 13.69 -12.50
N ALA A 242 2.96 13.53 -13.26
CA ALA A 242 2.51 12.24 -13.78
C ALA A 242 3.50 11.77 -14.86
N CYS A 243 3.96 10.53 -14.74
CA CYS A 243 4.65 9.84 -15.83
C CYS A 243 3.60 9.00 -16.55
N ASP A 244 3.16 9.45 -17.72
CA ASP A 244 2.53 8.60 -18.72
C ASP A 244 3.63 7.88 -19.51
N GLY A 245 3.44 6.57 -19.73
CA GLY A 245 4.11 5.85 -20.83
C GLY A 245 5.10 4.76 -20.43
N ALA A 246 4.60 3.59 -20.04
CA ALA A 246 5.28 2.32 -20.32
C ALA A 246 4.25 1.25 -20.70
N ALA A 247 4.38 0.76 -21.92
CA ALA A 247 3.59 -0.30 -22.53
C ALA A 247 3.87 -1.68 -21.86
N PRO A 248 3.06 -2.72 -22.12
CA PRO A 248 2.96 -3.89 -21.24
C PRO A 248 4.11 -4.88 -21.45
N GLU A 249 4.88 -5.15 -20.40
CA GLU A 249 5.77 -6.31 -20.33
C GLU A 249 4.99 -7.53 -19.82
N SER A 250 5.15 -8.64 -20.55
CA SER A 250 4.58 -9.95 -20.22
C SER A 250 5.48 -10.69 -19.21
N PRO A 251 4.93 -11.53 -18.30
CA PRO A 251 5.71 -12.11 -17.21
C PRO A 251 6.24 -13.51 -17.57
N THR A 252 7.56 -13.71 -17.54
CA THR A 252 8.17 -15.04 -17.40
C THR A 252 9.63 -14.93 -16.97
N ALA A 253 9.95 -15.42 -15.77
CA ALA A 253 11.22 -16.04 -15.30
C ALA A 253 11.35 -15.80 -13.77
N ALA A 254 11.07 -16.76 -12.89
CA ALA A 254 11.97 -17.86 -12.49
C ALA A 254 13.41 -17.35 -12.34
N GLY A 255 13.95 -17.11 -11.14
CA GLY A 255 14.12 -18.12 -10.09
C GLY A 255 15.56 -18.64 -10.13
N GLY A 256 16.44 -17.97 -9.35
CA GLY A 256 17.77 -18.37 -8.88
C GLY A 256 18.61 -19.37 -9.68
N SER A 257 19.68 -18.87 -10.32
CA SER A 257 20.85 -19.67 -10.69
C SER A 257 22.07 -19.18 -9.92
N ALA A 258 22.65 -20.08 -9.12
CA ALA A 258 23.91 -19.88 -8.45
C ALA A 258 25.03 -19.66 -9.48
N ALA A 259 25.88 -18.68 -9.20
CA ALA A 259 26.96 -18.22 -10.05
C ALA A 259 27.91 -19.35 -10.49
N ASP A 260 28.06 -19.47 -11.80
CA ASP A 260 29.17 -20.13 -12.46
C ASP A 260 30.20 -19.03 -12.76
N SER A 261 31.23 -18.93 -11.92
CA SER A 261 32.35 -18.02 -12.14
C SER A 261 33.49 -18.78 -12.78
N SER A 262 33.46 -18.88 -14.11
CA SER A 262 34.60 -19.21 -14.94
C SER A 262 34.52 -18.43 -16.25
N GLU A 263 35.67 -17.88 -16.64
CA GLU A 263 35.98 -17.23 -17.93
C GLU A 263 35.54 -15.78 -18.09
N SER A 264 36.27 -14.89 -18.77
CA SER A 264 37.65 -14.83 -19.25
C SER A 264 37.74 -13.40 -19.78
N ALA A 265 38.77 -12.65 -19.38
CA ALA A 265 39.03 -11.33 -19.93
C ALA A 265 39.69 -11.46 -21.31
N ALA A 266 39.01 -10.97 -22.33
CA ALA A 266 39.60 -10.34 -23.52
C ALA A 266 39.25 -8.84 -23.38
N THR A 267 40.02 -7.84 -23.77
CA THR A 267 40.95 -7.72 -24.90
C THR A 267 41.65 -6.37 -24.68
N GLU A 268 42.97 -6.28 -24.76
CA GLU A 268 43.63 -5.04 -25.17
C GLU A 268 44.76 -5.40 -26.13
N GLU A 269 44.70 -4.81 -27.32
CA GLU A 269 45.70 -4.85 -28.37
C GLU A 269 46.82 -3.86 -28.05
N GLY A 270 48.07 -4.26 -28.28
CA GLY A 270 49.24 -3.42 -28.04
C GLY A 270 50.54 -4.11 -28.41
N GLU A 271 50.84 -4.08 -29.70
CA GLU A 271 52.15 -4.14 -30.37
C GLU A 271 53.44 -4.14 -29.51
N GLU A 272 54.28 -5.16 -29.75
CA GLU A 272 55.72 -5.09 -30.15
C GLU A 272 56.64 -6.14 -29.49
N ALA A 273 57.34 -6.86 -30.38
CA ALA A 273 58.69 -7.42 -30.28
C ALA A 273 59.11 -8.20 -29.02
N GLY A 274 59.34 -9.51 -29.20
CA GLY A 274 60.20 -10.26 -28.27
C GLY A 274 60.12 -11.77 -28.39
N ALA A 275 60.74 -12.33 -29.43
CA ALA A 275 60.90 -13.76 -29.59
C ALA A 275 61.74 -14.37 -28.44
N ALA A 276 61.11 -15.20 -27.61
CA ALA A 276 61.81 -16.23 -26.82
C ALA A 276 60.87 -17.42 -26.59
N ALA A 277 61.14 -18.51 -27.31
CA ALA A 277 60.47 -19.78 -27.19
C ALA A 277 60.64 -20.39 -25.78
N ALA A 278 59.65 -20.23 -24.90
CA ALA A 278 59.56 -20.93 -23.63
C ALA A 278 58.73 -22.21 -23.81
N LYS A 279 59.38 -23.36 -23.56
CA LYS A 279 58.80 -24.71 -23.65
C LYS A 279 57.58 -24.87 -22.72
N PRO A 280 56.53 -25.62 -23.10
CA PRO A 280 55.45 -25.97 -22.18
C PRO A 280 55.99 -26.91 -21.10
N ASN A 281 56.10 -26.40 -19.86
CA ASN A 281 56.40 -27.21 -18.69
C ASN A 281 55.27 -28.23 -18.48
N LYS A 282 55.54 -29.47 -18.89
CA LYS A 282 54.78 -30.69 -18.61
C LYS A 282 54.67 -30.80 -17.08
N ARG A 283 53.66 -30.18 -16.47
CA ARG A 283 53.36 -30.32 -15.04
C ARG A 283 53.12 -31.80 -14.78
N ALA A 284 54.05 -32.42 -14.06
CA ALA A 284 53.93 -33.80 -13.61
C ALA A 284 52.57 -33.96 -12.93
N ALA A 285 51.78 -34.93 -13.40
CA ALA A 285 50.54 -35.32 -12.76
C ALA A 285 50.86 -35.60 -11.29
N LYS A 286 50.47 -34.68 -10.39
CA LYS A 286 50.50 -34.94 -8.95
C LYS A 286 49.68 -36.21 -8.76
N GLY A 287 50.37 -37.30 -8.40
CA GLY A 287 49.72 -38.58 -8.14
C GLY A 287 48.54 -38.37 -7.18
N PRO A 288 47.49 -39.19 -7.28
CA PRO A 288 46.33 -39.07 -6.41
C PRO A 288 46.85 -39.03 -4.98
N LEU A 289 46.67 -37.89 -4.31
CA LEU A 289 46.96 -37.75 -2.89
C LEU A 289 46.23 -38.90 -2.23
N GLN A 290 46.99 -39.86 -1.68
CA GLN A 290 46.42 -40.92 -0.89
C GLN A 290 45.75 -40.24 0.30
N VAL A 291 44.43 -40.05 0.17
CA VAL A 291 43.58 -39.60 1.25
C VAL A 291 43.68 -40.72 2.27
N SER A 292 44.51 -40.51 3.29
CA SER A 292 44.61 -41.41 4.43
C SER A 292 43.19 -41.72 4.89
N GLU A 293 42.92 -43.00 5.13
CA GLU A 293 41.60 -43.45 5.58
C GLU A 293 41.23 -42.69 6.85
N LEU A 294 40.38 -41.69 6.67
CA LEU A 294 39.97 -40.81 7.75
C LEU A 294 39.12 -41.64 8.72
N LYS A 295 39.51 -41.63 9.99
CA LYS A 295 38.85 -42.34 11.09
C LYS A 295 37.31 -42.19 10.99
N PRO A 296 36.54 -43.30 11.07
CA PRO A 296 35.08 -43.25 11.04
C PRO A 296 34.54 -42.32 12.13
N VAL A 297 33.57 -41.49 11.77
CA VAL A 297 32.88 -40.57 12.68
C VAL A 297 31.66 -41.28 13.30
N ALA A 298 31.36 -41.03 14.57
CA ALA A 298 30.18 -41.61 15.22
C ALA A 298 28.88 -41.14 14.51
N GLY A 299 27.99 -42.08 14.17
CA GLY A 299 26.76 -41.80 13.44
C GLY A 299 26.90 -41.61 11.92
N GLU A 300 28.13 -41.60 11.38
CA GLU A 300 28.36 -41.40 9.94
C GLU A 300 27.72 -42.53 9.10
N GLY A 301 27.79 -43.78 9.57
CA GLY A 301 27.20 -44.93 8.88
C GLY A 301 25.67 -44.86 8.80
N GLU A 302 25.01 -44.38 9.86
CA GLU A 302 23.55 -44.22 9.90
C GLU A 302 23.07 -43.15 8.92
N VAL A 303 23.77 -42.02 8.83
CA VAL A 303 23.44 -40.96 7.87
C VAL A 303 23.63 -41.42 6.43
N TYR A 304 24.67 -42.20 6.14
CA TYR A 304 24.81 -42.78 4.79
C TYR A 304 23.72 -43.80 4.47
N ALA A 305 23.33 -44.66 5.42
CA ALA A 305 22.23 -45.58 5.22
C ALA A 305 20.94 -44.84 4.85
N MET A 306 20.60 -43.77 5.59
CA MET A 306 19.45 -42.93 5.28
C MET A 306 19.52 -42.27 3.88
N LEU A 307 20.71 -41.86 3.43
CA LEU A 307 20.89 -41.29 2.09
C LEU A 307 20.76 -42.35 0.99
N ASP A 308 21.24 -43.57 1.24
CA ASP A 308 21.15 -44.69 0.30
C ASP A 308 19.70 -45.19 0.19
N ASP A 309 18.94 -45.20 1.28
CA ASP A 309 17.52 -45.59 1.33
C ASP A 309 16.61 -44.68 0.47
N LEU A 310 17.04 -43.46 0.15
CA LEU A 310 16.31 -42.58 -0.77
C LEU A 310 16.29 -43.13 -2.22
N GLY A 311 17.19 -44.05 -2.58
CA GLY A 311 17.23 -44.70 -3.90
C GLY A 311 17.54 -43.76 -5.07
N VAL A 312 17.98 -42.53 -4.81
CA VAL A 312 18.20 -41.49 -5.84
C VAL A 312 19.67 -41.33 -6.25
N LEU A 313 20.57 -42.06 -5.57
CA LEU A 313 22.01 -42.00 -5.81
C LEU A 313 22.45 -43.13 -6.73
N THR A 314 23.32 -42.81 -7.69
CA THR A 314 23.89 -43.79 -8.63
C THR A 314 25.00 -44.63 -8.02
N SER A 315 25.44 -44.30 -6.82
CA SER A 315 26.52 -44.96 -6.07
C SER A 315 26.25 -44.80 -4.58
N PRO A 316 26.74 -45.73 -3.73
CA PRO A 316 26.60 -45.61 -2.29
C PRO A 316 27.08 -44.24 -1.80
N ALA A 317 26.31 -43.58 -0.93
CA ALA A 317 26.55 -42.22 -0.45
C ALA A 317 27.95 -42.06 0.14
N ALA A 318 28.44 -43.09 0.84
CA ALA A 318 29.78 -43.17 1.40
C ALA A 318 30.92 -43.14 0.35
N ARG A 319 30.63 -43.29 -0.94
CA ARG A 319 31.61 -43.17 -2.05
C ARG A 319 31.55 -41.80 -2.73
N ILE A 320 30.51 -41.02 -2.52
CA ILE A 320 30.32 -39.73 -3.17
C ILE A 320 31.02 -38.64 -2.34
N SER A 321 32.11 -38.10 -2.86
CA SER A 321 32.99 -37.18 -2.12
C SER A 321 32.29 -35.95 -1.54
N THR A 322 31.33 -35.37 -2.26
CA THR A 322 30.55 -34.21 -1.83
C THR A 322 29.66 -34.54 -0.62
N LEU A 323 28.96 -35.68 -0.67
CA LEU A 323 28.13 -36.14 0.46
C LEU A 323 29.00 -36.50 1.66
N ARG A 324 30.15 -37.15 1.47
CA ARG A 324 31.05 -37.45 2.59
C ARG A 324 31.51 -36.20 3.33
N ARG A 325 31.86 -35.16 2.58
CA ARG A 325 32.26 -33.87 3.17
C ARG A 325 31.09 -33.27 3.95
N ALA A 326 29.90 -33.23 3.35
CA ALA A 326 28.69 -32.68 3.96
C ALA A 326 28.26 -33.43 5.24
N VAL A 327 28.24 -34.76 5.21
CA VAL A 327 27.88 -35.61 6.36
C VAL A 327 28.85 -35.39 7.52
N ARG A 328 30.16 -35.36 7.24
CA ARG A 328 31.16 -35.13 8.29
C ARG A 328 31.08 -33.72 8.86
N GLU A 329 30.91 -32.72 8.01
CA GLU A 329 30.68 -31.34 8.44
C GLU A 329 29.44 -31.25 9.32
N PHE A 330 28.32 -31.86 8.92
CA PHE A 330 27.07 -31.90 9.68
C PHE A 330 27.24 -32.53 11.08
N LEU A 331 28.00 -33.62 11.15
CA LEU A 331 28.33 -34.31 12.42
C LEU A 331 29.43 -33.57 13.23
N GLY A 332 29.86 -32.38 12.81
CA GLY A 332 30.82 -31.54 13.51
C GLY A 332 32.30 -31.88 13.26
N HIS A 333 32.58 -32.73 12.29
CA HIS A 333 33.93 -33.15 11.91
C HIS A 333 34.40 -32.41 10.64
N TYR A 334 35.11 -31.31 10.83
CA TYR A 334 35.73 -30.57 9.73
C TYR A 334 37.07 -31.18 9.32
N ALA A 335 37.30 -31.29 8.01
CA ALA A 335 38.62 -31.59 7.47
C ALA A 335 39.57 -30.38 7.56
N ASP A 336 39.01 -29.16 7.52
CA ASP A 336 39.74 -27.90 7.61
C ASP A 336 39.70 -27.39 9.05
N ALA A 337 40.80 -26.86 9.58
CA ALA A 337 40.94 -26.40 10.97
C ALA A 337 40.04 -25.20 11.38
N ARG A 338 39.06 -24.82 10.55
CA ARG A 338 38.12 -23.74 10.84
C ARG A 338 36.93 -24.30 11.61
N SER A 339 36.68 -23.75 12.80
CA SER A 339 35.49 -24.06 13.60
C SER A 339 34.25 -23.46 12.93
N GLY A 340 33.56 -24.24 12.11
CA GLY A 340 32.23 -23.88 11.63
C GLY A 340 31.14 -24.10 12.71
N PRO A 341 29.90 -23.69 12.44
CA PRO A 341 28.80 -23.76 13.41
C PRO A 341 28.53 -25.19 13.91
N TYR A 342 28.70 -26.20 13.05
CA TYR A 342 28.51 -27.61 13.42
C TYR A 342 29.65 -28.15 14.32
N ALA A 343 30.81 -27.49 14.37
CA ALA A 343 31.89 -27.90 15.29
C ALA A 343 31.54 -27.55 16.74
N MET A 344 30.86 -26.42 16.94
CA MET A 344 30.39 -26.00 18.27
C MET A 344 29.15 -26.80 18.72
N TYR A 345 28.30 -27.19 17.77
CA TYR A 345 27.06 -27.91 18.03
C TYR A 345 26.90 -29.08 17.06
N PRO A 346 27.61 -30.21 17.27
CA PRO A 346 27.55 -31.36 16.38
C PRO A 346 26.13 -31.90 16.28
N ARG A 347 25.67 -32.17 15.06
CA ARG A 347 24.35 -32.75 14.83
C ARG A 347 24.43 -34.27 14.99
N ARG A 348 23.28 -34.88 15.28
CA ARG A 348 23.13 -36.33 15.39
C ARG A 348 22.40 -36.88 14.16
N PRO A 349 22.44 -38.20 13.91
CA PRO A 349 21.73 -38.81 12.80
C PRO A 349 20.24 -38.49 12.76
N GLU A 350 19.57 -38.33 13.91
CA GLU A 350 18.15 -37.98 13.96
C GLU A 350 17.86 -36.60 13.33
N HIS A 351 18.80 -35.66 13.46
CA HIS A 351 18.68 -34.36 12.80
C HIS A 351 18.85 -34.48 11.27
N ALA A 352 19.67 -35.42 10.79
CA ALA A 352 19.78 -35.69 9.36
C ALA A 352 18.47 -36.28 8.83
N ALA A 353 17.88 -37.24 9.55
CA ALA A 353 16.58 -37.81 9.22
C ALA A 353 15.50 -36.73 9.11
N LEU A 354 15.49 -35.78 10.06
CA LEU A 354 14.56 -34.65 10.06
C LEU A 354 14.77 -33.74 8.85
N ARG A 355 16.02 -33.38 8.52
CA ARG A 355 16.31 -32.57 7.34
C ARG A 355 15.93 -33.26 6.04
N LEU A 356 16.19 -34.57 5.93
CA LEU A 356 15.81 -35.34 4.75
C LEU A 356 14.29 -35.42 4.63
N SER A 357 13.59 -35.80 5.70
CA SER A 357 12.11 -35.86 5.69
C SER A 357 11.47 -34.50 5.36
N ILE A 358 11.94 -33.40 5.95
CA ILE A 358 11.42 -32.05 5.69
C ILE A 358 11.90 -31.58 4.31
N GLY A 359 13.20 -31.39 4.13
CA GLY A 359 13.73 -30.71 2.96
C GLY A 359 13.71 -31.54 1.67
N TRP A 360 13.89 -32.86 1.72
CA TRP A 360 13.86 -33.68 0.50
C TRP A 360 12.41 -34.00 0.10
N HIS A 361 11.58 -34.49 1.02
CA HIS A 361 10.23 -34.92 0.66
C HIS A 361 9.26 -33.75 0.49
N GLN A 362 9.29 -32.70 1.32
CA GLN A 362 8.40 -31.55 1.13
C GLN A 362 8.74 -30.78 -0.15
N ALA A 363 10.01 -30.79 -0.56
CA ALA A 363 10.41 -30.23 -1.83
C ALA A 363 10.02 -31.11 -3.03
N GLY A 364 9.34 -32.25 -2.85
CA GLY A 364 8.99 -33.16 -3.94
C GLY A 364 10.19 -33.90 -4.54
N GLY A 365 11.25 -34.10 -3.75
CA GLY A 365 12.54 -34.64 -4.16
C GLY A 365 12.47 -35.91 -5.03
N PRO A 366 11.72 -36.96 -4.63
CA PRO A 366 11.59 -38.17 -5.45
C PRO A 366 11.03 -37.91 -6.86
N LEU A 367 10.04 -37.02 -6.98
CA LEU A 367 9.45 -36.65 -8.26
C LEU A 367 10.41 -35.76 -9.07
N ARG A 368 10.96 -34.72 -8.46
CA ARG A 368 11.81 -33.71 -9.13
C ARG A 368 13.20 -34.20 -9.52
N SER A 369 13.70 -35.24 -8.86
CA SER A 369 14.98 -35.89 -9.22
C SER A 369 14.83 -36.94 -10.32
N SER A 370 13.61 -37.36 -10.61
CA SER A 370 13.35 -38.36 -11.64
C SER A 370 13.76 -37.85 -13.03
N ALA A 371 14.11 -38.79 -13.91
CA ALA A 371 14.48 -38.46 -15.29
C ALA A 371 13.30 -37.96 -16.14
N SER A 372 12.07 -38.30 -15.74
CA SER A 372 10.84 -37.96 -16.45
C SER A 372 10.26 -36.59 -16.08
N TYR A 373 10.74 -35.96 -15.02
CA TYR A 373 10.30 -34.63 -14.60
C TYR A 373 10.82 -33.55 -15.57
N LYS A 374 9.91 -32.77 -16.16
CA LYS A 374 10.21 -31.82 -17.24
C LYS A 374 10.16 -30.35 -16.83
N ASP A 375 9.67 -30.04 -15.63
CA ASP A 375 9.52 -28.66 -15.20
C ASP A 375 10.88 -28.02 -14.88
N GLY A 376 10.93 -26.69 -14.97
CA GLY A 376 12.18 -25.92 -14.84
C GLY A 376 12.85 -26.01 -13.46
N ASP A 377 12.14 -26.52 -12.45
CA ASP A 377 12.63 -26.69 -11.09
C ASP A 377 13.21 -28.09 -10.81
N ARG A 378 13.52 -28.88 -11.85
CA ARG A 378 14.11 -30.22 -11.73
C ARG A 378 15.39 -30.25 -10.88
N ILE A 379 15.52 -31.24 -10.01
CA ILE A 379 16.76 -31.50 -9.24
C ILE A 379 17.72 -32.30 -10.12
N ALA A 380 18.52 -31.60 -10.93
CA ALA A 380 19.45 -32.23 -11.87
C ALA A 380 20.62 -32.99 -11.19
N ARG A 381 20.99 -32.62 -9.96
CA ARG A 381 22.11 -33.20 -9.21
C ARG A 381 21.68 -33.59 -7.78
N PRO A 382 21.05 -34.76 -7.58
CA PRO A 382 20.52 -35.19 -6.28
C PRO A 382 21.57 -35.16 -5.17
N ALA A 383 22.78 -35.69 -5.43
CA ALA A 383 23.87 -35.68 -4.45
C ALA A 383 24.31 -34.27 -4.03
N GLY A 384 24.31 -33.30 -4.95
CA GLY A 384 24.64 -31.92 -4.65
C GLY A 384 23.55 -31.23 -3.83
N TYR A 385 22.29 -31.51 -4.16
CA TYR A 385 21.13 -31.00 -3.42
C TYR A 385 21.09 -31.55 -1.98
N LEU A 386 21.25 -32.86 -1.82
CA LEU A 386 21.29 -33.51 -0.50
C LEU A 386 22.48 -33.02 0.34
N ALA A 387 23.65 -32.81 -0.26
CA ALA A 387 24.79 -32.20 0.42
C ALA A 387 24.48 -30.79 0.92
N ALA A 388 23.86 -29.95 0.07
CA ALA A 388 23.45 -28.60 0.43
C ALA A 388 22.40 -28.61 1.55
N LEU A 389 21.43 -29.51 1.50
CA LEU A 389 20.39 -29.65 2.51
C LEU A 389 20.98 -30.03 3.88
N LEU A 390 21.99 -30.90 3.92
CA LEU A 390 22.67 -31.25 5.17
C LEU A 390 23.54 -30.12 5.72
N THR A 391 24.10 -29.23 4.89
CA THR A 391 25.01 -28.17 5.38
C THR A 391 24.36 -26.80 5.52
N THR A 392 23.28 -26.52 4.79
CA THR A 392 22.58 -25.22 4.83
C THR A 392 21.95 -25.00 6.20
N HIS A 393 22.20 -23.85 6.81
CA HIS A 393 21.65 -23.53 8.12
C HIS A 393 20.60 -22.42 7.96
N GLU A 394 19.33 -22.73 8.20
CA GLU A 394 18.22 -21.78 7.96
C GLU A 394 18.05 -20.75 9.08
N CYS A 395 18.51 -21.06 10.30
CA CYS A 395 18.42 -20.16 11.46
C CYS A 395 19.73 -19.40 11.67
N ASP A 396 19.70 -18.22 12.27
CA ASP A 396 20.94 -17.48 12.58
C ASP A 396 21.64 -18.05 13.83
N HIS A 397 20.92 -18.82 14.64
CA HIS A 397 21.46 -19.46 15.83
C HIS A 397 22.08 -20.83 15.51
N PRO A 398 23.40 -21.02 15.65
CA PRO A 398 24.09 -22.25 15.24
C PRO A 398 23.70 -23.50 16.04
N ASN A 399 23.07 -23.32 17.20
CA ASN A 399 22.54 -24.40 18.03
C ASN A 399 21.05 -24.69 17.76
N CYS A 400 20.41 -24.02 16.80
CA CYS A 400 19.02 -24.28 16.42
C CYS A 400 18.96 -25.29 15.26
N GLU A 401 18.08 -26.27 15.37
CA GLU A 401 17.78 -27.25 14.33
C GLU A 401 16.27 -27.42 14.22
N ALA A 402 15.71 -27.21 13.03
CA ALA A 402 14.27 -27.27 12.78
C ALA A 402 13.38 -26.50 13.79
N GLY A 403 13.90 -25.39 14.32
CA GLY A 403 13.17 -24.56 15.29
C GLY A 403 13.28 -25.01 16.74
N VAL A 404 14.20 -25.90 17.09
CA VAL A 404 14.49 -26.32 18.46
C VAL A 404 15.98 -26.14 18.76
N PHE A 405 16.31 -25.61 19.94
CA PHE A 405 17.69 -25.50 20.39
C PHE A 405 18.23 -26.86 20.86
N LEU A 406 19.34 -27.30 20.30
CA LEU A 406 19.90 -28.64 20.54
C LEU A 406 20.40 -28.88 21.96
N ASN A 407 20.82 -27.81 22.64
CA ASN A 407 21.36 -27.88 23.99
C ASN A 407 20.27 -27.83 25.08
N THR A 408 19.18 -27.10 24.85
CA THR A 408 18.10 -26.92 25.84
C THR A 408 16.84 -27.72 25.52
N GLY A 409 16.63 -28.09 24.26
CA GLY A 409 15.36 -28.66 23.78
C GLY A 409 14.23 -27.63 23.70
N GLU A 410 14.51 -26.35 23.98
CA GLU A 410 13.51 -25.28 23.91
C GLU A 410 13.25 -24.85 22.47
N GLU A 411 12.04 -24.36 22.21
CA GLU A 411 11.68 -23.84 20.90
C GLU A 411 12.45 -22.55 20.59
N CYS A 412 12.95 -22.44 19.37
CA CYS A 412 13.70 -21.28 18.90
C CYS A 412 12.72 -20.17 18.48
N ASN A 413 12.60 -19.13 19.30
CA ASN A 413 11.76 -17.96 19.04
C ASN A 413 12.01 -17.33 17.66
N THR A 414 13.25 -17.30 17.18
CA THR A 414 13.61 -16.77 15.85
C THR A 414 12.98 -17.61 14.74
N CYS A 415 13.00 -18.94 14.86
CA CYS A 415 12.35 -19.83 13.90
C CYS A 415 10.83 -19.73 13.97
N GLN A 416 10.26 -19.60 15.17
CA GLN A 416 8.82 -19.38 15.34
C GLN A 416 8.35 -18.09 14.68
N TYR A 417 9.09 -17.00 14.89
CA TYR A 417 8.80 -15.71 14.27
C TYR A 417 8.87 -15.81 12.74
N ARG A 418 9.93 -16.41 12.19
CA ARG A 418 10.05 -16.63 10.73
C ARG A 418 8.95 -17.53 10.18
N ALA A 419 8.52 -18.55 10.92
CA ALA A 419 7.41 -19.40 10.53
C ALA A 419 6.08 -18.63 10.51
N ALA A 420 5.81 -17.82 11.55
CA ALA A 420 4.64 -16.95 11.60
C ALA A 420 4.66 -15.91 10.46
N GLU A 421 5.82 -15.34 10.16
CA GLU A 421 6.02 -14.42 9.05
C GLU A 421 5.74 -15.08 7.70
N ARG A 422 6.24 -16.30 7.45
CA ARG A 422 5.92 -17.06 6.23
C ARG A 422 4.42 -17.35 6.10
N ILE A 423 3.76 -17.70 7.20
CA ILE A 423 2.30 -17.92 7.20
C ILE A 423 1.56 -16.61 6.90
N ALA A 424 2.01 -15.49 7.47
CA ALA A 424 1.42 -14.18 7.20
C ALA A 424 1.62 -13.75 5.75
N GLN A 425 2.82 -13.95 5.19
CA GLN A 425 3.12 -13.69 3.78
C GLN A 425 2.30 -14.57 2.84
N ALA A 426 2.14 -15.87 3.14
CA ALA A 426 1.31 -16.76 2.36
C ALA A 426 -0.17 -16.34 2.37
N LYS A 427 -0.70 -15.93 3.53
CA LYS A 427 -2.06 -15.38 3.63
C LYS A 427 -2.21 -14.07 2.88
N ALA A 428 -1.23 -13.17 2.96
CA ALA A 428 -1.25 -11.92 2.22
C ALA A 428 -1.21 -12.17 0.69
N ALA A 429 -0.38 -13.10 0.22
CA ALA A 429 -0.33 -13.51 -1.18
C ALA A 429 -1.65 -14.13 -1.64
N GLN A 430 -2.29 -14.96 -0.81
CA GLN A 430 -3.61 -15.54 -1.09
C GLN A 430 -4.69 -14.45 -1.23
N LEU A 431 -4.74 -13.49 -0.30
CA LEU A 431 -5.70 -12.38 -0.38
C LEU A 431 -5.47 -11.51 -1.61
N LEU A 432 -4.22 -11.25 -1.98
CA LEU A 432 -3.88 -10.48 -3.19
C LEU A 432 -4.30 -11.24 -4.46
N ALA A 433 -4.05 -12.55 -4.53
CA ALA A 433 -4.50 -13.38 -5.64
C ALA A 433 -6.04 -13.39 -5.75
N GLU A 434 -6.75 -13.49 -4.63
CA GLU A 434 -8.21 -13.43 -4.61
C GLU A 434 -8.75 -12.06 -5.06
N GLN A 435 -8.10 -10.97 -4.64
CA GLN A 435 -8.42 -9.62 -5.12
C GLN A 435 -8.19 -9.48 -6.64
N GLN A 436 -7.11 -10.04 -7.17
CA GLN A 436 -6.84 -10.05 -8.61
C GLN A 436 -7.90 -10.82 -9.39
N VAL A 437 -8.31 -12.00 -8.90
CA VAL A 437 -9.39 -12.79 -9.51
C VAL A 437 -10.72 -12.01 -9.50
N ARG A 438 -11.06 -11.37 -8.38
CA ARG A 438 -12.27 -10.53 -8.29
C ARG A 438 -12.21 -9.32 -9.22
N ALA A 439 -11.05 -8.67 -9.31
CA ALA A 439 -10.83 -7.54 -10.21
C ALA A 439 -10.97 -7.97 -11.67
N ALA A 440 -10.35 -9.09 -12.07
CA ALA A 440 -10.45 -9.65 -13.41
C ALA A 440 -11.90 -10.00 -13.77
N ALA A 441 -12.63 -10.68 -12.87
CA ALA A 441 -14.05 -10.99 -13.08
C ALA A 441 -14.92 -9.73 -13.20
N SER A 442 -14.61 -8.67 -12.43
CA SER A 442 -15.33 -7.39 -12.55
C SER A 442 -15.03 -6.65 -13.85
N ALA A 443 -13.79 -6.71 -14.32
CA ALA A 443 -13.36 -6.13 -15.59
C ALA A 443 -14.03 -6.86 -16.77
N GLU A 444 -14.11 -8.18 -16.71
CA GLU A 444 -14.81 -8.99 -17.71
C GLU A 444 -16.31 -8.66 -17.76
N ARG A 445 -16.98 -8.53 -16.60
CA ARG A 445 -18.40 -8.09 -16.56
C ARG A 445 -18.61 -6.73 -17.19
N ARG A 446 -17.75 -5.76 -16.89
CA ARG A 446 -17.82 -4.42 -17.51
C ARG A 446 -17.57 -4.47 -19.01
N ALA A 447 -16.61 -5.30 -19.46
CA ALA A 447 -16.33 -5.46 -20.88
C ALA A 447 -17.53 -6.04 -21.65
N ARG A 448 -18.24 -7.01 -21.05
CA ARG A 448 -19.49 -7.55 -21.60
C ARG A 448 -20.59 -6.51 -21.66
N GLN A 449 -20.82 -5.76 -20.57
CA GLN A 449 -21.80 -4.67 -20.54
C GLN A 449 -21.55 -3.62 -21.64
N LEU A 450 -20.29 -3.20 -21.81
CA LEU A 450 -19.93 -2.26 -22.87
C LEU A 450 -20.10 -2.84 -24.28
N ALA A 451 -19.96 -4.15 -24.45
CA ALA A 451 -20.23 -4.82 -25.72
C ALA A 451 -21.74 -4.85 -26.01
N ASP A 452 -22.55 -5.20 -25.01
CA ASP A 452 -24.01 -5.20 -25.10
C ASP A 452 -24.56 -3.80 -25.40
N GLU A 453 -24.05 -2.75 -24.73
CA GLU A 453 -24.40 -1.35 -24.99
C GLU A 453 -24.05 -0.91 -26.42
N ARG A 454 -22.92 -1.37 -26.96
CA ARG A 454 -22.54 -1.09 -28.35
C ARG A 454 -23.45 -1.78 -29.35
N GLU A 455 -23.83 -3.03 -29.08
CA GLU A 455 -24.76 -3.78 -29.92
C GLU A 455 -26.15 -3.13 -29.91
N GLN A 456 -26.63 -2.72 -28.74
CA GLN A 456 -27.89 -1.97 -28.60
C GLN A 456 -27.84 -0.64 -29.37
N ALA A 457 -26.81 0.18 -29.15
CA ALA A 457 -26.66 1.46 -29.85
C ALA A 457 -26.56 1.28 -31.38
N HIS A 458 -25.91 0.21 -31.85
CA HIS A 458 -25.86 -0.12 -33.27
C HIS A 458 -27.24 -0.55 -33.80
N GLY A 459 -27.98 -1.36 -33.05
CA GLY A 459 -29.36 -1.74 -33.37
C GLY A 459 -30.28 -0.53 -33.49
N GLU A 460 -30.26 0.37 -32.50
CA GLU A 460 -31.02 1.62 -32.52
C GLU A 460 -30.66 2.51 -33.71
N ALA A 461 -29.37 2.62 -34.04
CA ALA A 461 -28.93 3.38 -35.21
C ALA A 461 -29.42 2.78 -36.53
N LEU A 462 -29.46 1.45 -36.65
CA LEU A 462 -30.04 0.77 -37.83
C LEU A 462 -31.55 1.00 -37.93
N GLU A 463 -32.28 0.91 -36.82
CA GLU A 463 -33.71 1.22 -36.79
C GLU A 463 -34.00 2.68 -37.14
N GLU A 464 -33.23 3.62 -36.60
CA GLU A 464 -33.39 5.04 -36.92
C GLU A 464 -33.13 5.30 -38.41
N ASN A 465 -32.08 4.70 -38.97
CA ASN A 465 -31.79 4.78 -40.41
C ASN A 465 -32.92 4.19 -41.25
N ALA A 466 -33.47 3.03 -40.87
CA ALA A 466 -34.62 2.44 -41.56
C ALA A 466 -35.85 3.36 -41.51
N ARG A 467 -36.13 3.99 -40.35
CA ARG A 467 -37.22 4.99 -40.21
C ARG A 467 -36.98 6.21 -41.11
N ARG A 468 -35.74 6.68 -41.22
CA ARG A 468 -35.36 7.81 -42.10
C ARG A 468 -35.55 7.46 -43.58
N GLU A 469 -35.15 6.27 -43.99
CA GLU A 469 -35.34 5.76 -45.36
C GLU A 469 -36.82 5.59 -45.69
N GLU A 470 -37.62 5.01 -44.78
CA GLU A 470 -39.07 4.88 -44.98
C GLU A 470 -39.74 6.25 -45.08
N ALA A 471 -39.38 7.20 -44.21
CA ALA A 471 -39.89 8.57 -44.27
C ALA A 471 -39.47 9.29 -45.56
N ALA A 472 -38.26 9.04 -46.08
CA ALA A 472 -37.82 9.55 -47.37
C ALA A 472 -38.62 8.93 -48.53
N ALA A 473 -38.84 7.62 -48.52
CA ALA A 473 -39.65 6.92 -49.53
C ALA A 473 -41.11 7.41 -49.52
N ARG A 474 -41.71 7.61 -48.34
CA ARG A 474 -43.06 8.18 -48.20
C ARG A 474 -43.14 9.61 -48.75
N ARG A 475 -42.12 10.44 -48.53
CA ARG A 475 -42.05 11.79 -49.11
C ARG A 475 -41.94 11.75 -50.63
N ALA A 476 -41.04 10.95 -51.17
CA ALA A 476 -40.89 10.77 -52.63
C ALA A 476 -42.19 10.26 -53.28
N ALA A 477 -42.91 9.33 -52.64
CA ALA A 477 -44.21 8.86 -53.12
C ALA A 477 -45.28 9.95 -53.15
N ARG A 478 -45.32 10.82 -52.13
CA ARG A 478 -46.25 11.97 -52.10
C ARG A 478 -45.92 13.00 -53.17
N GLU A 479 -44.64 13.29 -53.39
CA GLU A 479 -44.19 14.19 -54.45
C GLU A 479 -44.53 13.64 -55.84
N ALA A 480 -44.34 12.33 -56.07
CA ALA A 480 -44.73 11.68 -57.31
C ALA A 480 -46.25 11.70 -57.54
N ALA A 481 -47.05 11.46 -56.50
CA ALA A 481 -48.51 11.55 -56.58
C ALA A 481 -48.98 12.98 -56.90
N ALA A 482 -48.41 13.99 -56.22
CA ALA A 482 -48.70 15.40 -56.49
C ALA A 482 -48.30 15.82 -57.92
N ALA A 483 -47.19 15.30 -58.44
CA ALA A 483 -46.78 15.52 -59.83
C ALA A 483 -47.77 14.88 -60.83
N ALA A 484 -48.24 13.65 -60.56
CA ALA A 484 -49.24 13.00 -61.39
C ALA A 484 -50.59 13.75 -61.40
N GLU A 485 -51.06 14.21 -60.24
CA GLU A 485 -52.26 15.08 -60.14
C GLU A 485 -52.05 16.41 -60.88
N ALA A 486 -50.86 17.00 -60.82
CA ALA A 486 -50.53 18.21 -61.58
C ALA A 486 -50.57 17.98 -63.10
N GLU A 487 -50.08 16.83 -63.59
CA GLU A 487 -50.17 16.43 -65.00
C GLU A 487 -51.62 16.20 -65.43
N GLU A 488 -52.42 15.49 -64.63
CA GLU A 488 -53.83 15.24 -64.91
C GLU A 488 -54.65 16.54 -64.93
N THR A 489 -54.44 17.42 -63.96
CA THR A 489 -55.10 18.74 -63.93
C THR A 489 -54.67 19.63 -65.10
N ALA A 490 -53.41 19.56 -65.54
CA ALA A 490 -52.95 20.25 -66.74
C ALA A 490 -53.64 19.71 -68.00
N ARG A 491 -53.77 18.39 -68.12
CA ARG A 491 -54.49 17.74 -69.22
C ARG A 491 -55.97 18.15 -69.25
N LEU A 492 -56.66 18.08 -68.11
CA LEU A 492 -58.06 18.48 -68.01
C LEU A 492 -58.26 19.95 -68.39
N ARG A 493 -57.37 20.85 -67.94
CA ARG A 493 -57.40 22.26 -68.36
C ARG A 493 -57.24 22.43 -69.87
N ALA A 494 -56.36 21.64 -70.50
CA ALA A 494 -56.19 21.68 -71.95
C ALA A 494 -57.47 21.22 -72.69
N GLU A 495 -58.05 20.08 -72.29
CA GLU A 495 -59.32 19.58 -72.86
C GLU A 495 -60.45 20.60 -72.69
N LEU A 496 -60.55 21.24 -71.53
CA LEU A 496 -61.59 22.24 -71.23
C LEU A 496 -61.40 23.53 -72.05
N THR A 497 -60.15 23.92 -72.31
CA THR A 497 -59.82 25.05 -73.19
C THR A 497 -60.22 24.75 -74.64
N GLU A 498 -60.00 23.53 -75.12
CA GLU A 498 -60.46 23.08 -76.44
C GLU A 498 -61.99 23.07 -76.54
N GLN A 499 -62.69 22.59 -75.51
CA GLN A 499 -64.16 22.61 -75.45
C GLN A 499 -64.72 24.03 -75.48
N PHE A 500 -64.14 24.97 -74.71
CA PHE A 500 -64.54 26.37 -74.76
C PHE A 500 -64.28 27.01 -76.11
N ALA A 501 -63.12 26.75 -76.74
CA ALA A 501 -62.84 27.23 -78.09
C ALA A 501 -63.86 26.70 -79.12
N ALA A 502 -64.31 25.45 -78.98
CA ALA A 502 -65.36 24.88 -79.81
C ALA A 502 -66.74 25.53 -79.56
N LEU A 503 -67.07 25.84 -78.31
CA LEU A 503 -68.30 26.55 -77.95
C LEU A 503 -68.31 27.99 -78.48
N ASP A 504 -67.20 28.72 -78.37
CA ASP A 504 -67.07 30.07 -78.92
C ASP A 504 -67.21 30.08 -80.45
N ALA A 505 -66.67 29.06 -81.13
CA ALA A 505 -66.88 28.88 -82.56
C ALA A 505 -68.37 28.59 -82.92
N ALA A 506 -69.11 27.90 -82.03
CA ALA A 506 -70.53 27.63 -82.20
C ALA A 506 -71.45 28.81 -81.82
N ALA A 507 -71.00 29.70 -80.92
CA ALA A 507 -71.73 30.86 -80.44
C ALA A 507 -71.72 32.07 -81.40
N ALA A 508 -71.10 31.95 -82.58
CA ALA A 508 -71.15 32.93 -83.67
C ALA A 508 -72.53 32.99 -84.38
N ARG A 509 -73.63 33.03 -83.61
CA ARG A 509 -74.97 33.41 -84.06
C ARG A 509 -75.39 34.70 -83.36
N PRO A 510 -75.87 35.72 -84.10
CA PRO A 510 -76.14 37.04 -83.55
C PRO A 510 -77.39 37.00 -82.67
N VAL A 511 -77.23 37.28 -81.37
CA VAL A 511 -78.35 37.43 -80.44
C VAL A 511 -78.38 38.86 -79.89
N VAL A 512 -79.56 39.44 -80.09
CA VAL A 512 -80.16 40.74 -79.76
C VAL A 512 -79.82 41.27 -78.34
N PRO A 513 -79.69 42.61 -78.15
CA PRO A 513 -79.45 43.23 -76.85
C PRO A 513 -80.76 43.56 -76.12
N ALA A 514 -80.81 43.35 -74.80
CA ALA A 514 -81.85 43.88 -73.91
C ALA A 514 -81.41 43.85 -72.42
N PRO A 515 -82.00 44.69 -71.54
CA PRO A 515 -81.24 45.49 -70.58
C PRO A 515 -81.47 45.20 -69.07
N LEU A 516 -80.60 45.80 -68.24
CA LEU A 516 -80.78 46.38 -66.89
C LEU A 516 -81.79 45.74 -65.91
N HIS A 517 -81.31 45.30 -64.74
CA HIS A 517 -81.97 45.54 -63.46
C HIS A 517 -80.99 45.59 -62.28
N ALA A 518 -81.40 46.34 -61.26
CA ALA A 518 -80.65 46.83 -60.11
C ALA A 518 -80.94 46.04 -58.82
N ALA A 519 -80.04 46.23 -57.84
CA ALA A 519 -80.20 46.19 -56.38
C ALA A 519 -80.88 44.97 -55.72
N HIS A 520 -80.16 44.31 -54.80
CA HIS A 520 -80.67 44.10 -53.45
C HIS A 520 -79.58 43.73 -52.43
N ASP A 521 -79.60 44.45 -51.31
CA ASP A 521 -78.99 44.16 -50.02
C ASP A 521 -79.25 42.73 -49.52
N GLN A 522 -78.31 42.17 -48.75
CA GLN A 522 -78.55 41.72 -47.36
C GLN A 522 -77.30 41.07 -46.73
N ASP A 523 -76.75 41.75 -45.72
CA ASP A 523 -76.13 41.11 -44.54
C ASP A 523 -77.12 40.11 -43.91
N PRO A 524 -76.60 39.06 -43.24
CA PRO A 524 -76.82 39.06 -41.80
C PRO A 524 -75.62 38.57 -40.98
N ALA A 525 -75.34 39.34 -39.92
CA ALA A 525 -75.21 38.94 -38.53
C ALA A 525 -74.80 37.49 -38.16
N ASP A 526 -73.74 37.43 -37.36
CA ASP A 526 -73.38 36.45 -36.30
C ASP A 526 -74.57 35.78 -35.59
N PRO A 527 -74.43 34.54 -35.07
CA PRO A 527 -74.06 34.40 -33.66
C PRO A 527 -73.26 33.14 -33.24
N GLU A 528 -72.70 33.23 -32.03
CA GLU A 528 -72.42 32.17 -31.03
C GLU A 528 -71.26 31.18 -31.32
N ALA A 529 -70.17 31.17 -30.53
CA ALA A 529 -70.05 30.77 -29.12
C ALA A 529 -70.32 29.27 -28.88
N ASP A 530 -69.26 28.46 -28.95
CA ASP A 530 -69.04 27.23 -28.18
C ASP A 530 -67.52 26.98 -28.15
N ALA A 531 -66.83 27.27 -27.04
CA ALA A 531 -66.68 26.35 -25.90
C ALA A 531 -66.06 25.00 -26.33
N PHE A 532 -64.76 25.00 -26.62
CA PHE A 532 -63.94 23.79 -26.50
C PHE A 532 -62.97 23.93 -25.32
N PRO A 533 -62.85 22.88 -24.49
CA PRO A 533 -62.30 22.96 -23.15
C PRO A 533 -60.79 23.13 -23.15
N ALA A 534 -60.29 23.75 -22.08
CA ALA A 534 -58.89 23.71 -21.70
C ALA A 534 -58.41 22.26 -21.64
N GLU A 535 -57.48 21.89 -22.52
CA GLU A 535 -56.63 20.73 -22.26
C GLU A 535 -55.73 21.10 -21.09
N GLU A 536 -56.01 20.42 -19.99
CA GLU A 536 -55.24 20.42 -18.76
C GLU A 536 -53.81 19.99 -19.06
N ASP A 537 -52.89 20.85 -18.64
CA ASP A 537 -51.47 20.60 -18.51
C ASP A 537 -51.23 19.64 -17.33
N PRO A 538 -50.85 18.35 -17.52
CA PRO A 538 -50.71 17.42 -16.43
C PRO A 538 -49.24 17.35 -16.00
N PHE A 539 -48.69 18.45 -15.49
CA PHE A 539 -47.39 18.45 -14.80
C PHE A 539 -47.44 19.29 -13.51
N THR A 540 -48.34 18.92 -12.60
CA THR A 540 -48.14 19.18 -11.16
C THR A 540 -47.37 18.03 -10.52
N PRO A 541 -46.20 18.28 -9.90
CA PRO A 541 -45.50 17.28 -9.09
C PRO A 541 -46.18 17.17 -7.72
N GLY A 542 -46.96 16.13 -7.52
CA GLY A 542 -47.67 15.87 -6.27
C GLY A 542 -47.59 14.40 -5.88
N HIS A 543 -47.05 14.16 -4.68
CA HIS A 543 -47.34 13.01 -3.81
C HIS A 543 -47.15 11.59 -4.38
N PHE A 544 -45.94 11.06 -4.20
CA PHE A 544 -45.76 9.62 -3.99
C PHE A 544 -46.16 9.29 -2.54
N GLU A 545 -47.41 8.86 -2.36
CA GLU A 545 -47.80 8.13 -1.17
C GLU A 545 -47.29 6.68 -1.25
N ASN A 546 -46.84 6.20 -0.09
CA ASN A 546 -46.39 4.84 0.13
C ASN A 546 -47.58 3.87 -0.02
N GLU A 547 -47.48 2.92 -0.95
CA GLU A 547 -48.20 1.66 -0.87
C GLU A 547 -47.24 0.47 -0.73
N PRO A 548 -47.65 -0.58 0.01
CA PRO A 548 -46.77 -1.65 0.44
C PRO A 548 -46.43 -2.59 -0.71
N VAL A 549 -45.14 -2.93 -0.78
CA VAL A 549 -44.58 -3.95 -1.65
C VAL A 549 -45.30 -5.28 -1.40
N LEU A 550 -46.10 -5.72 -2.37
CA LEU A 550 -46.55 -7.10 -2.48
C LEU A 550 -45.34 -7.97 -2.83
N GLU A 551 -44.88 -8.75 -1.84
CA GLU A 551 -43.91 -9.81 -2.01
C GLU A 551 -44.41 -10.80 -3.06
N ALA A 552 -43.74 -10.86 -4.20
CA ALA A 552 -43.90 -11.96 -5.14
C ALA A 552 -43.37 -13.25 -4.50
N PRO A 553 -44.08 -14.38 -4.63
CA PRO A 553 -43.61 -15.66 -4.11
C PRO A 553 -42.33 -16.07 -4.85
N VAL A 554 -41.24 -16.18 -4.09
CA VAL A 554 -39.99 -16.79 -4.51
C VAL A 554 -40.31 -18.24 -4.90
N PRO A 555 -40.05 -18.68 -6.15
CA PRO A 555 -40.15 -20.09 -6.48
C PRO A 555 -39.01 -20.84 -5.77
N ASP A 556 -39.39 -21.68 -4.82
CA ASP A 556 -38.55 -22.71 -4.20
C ASP A 556 -38.09 -23.70 -5.28
N LEU A 557 -36.96 -23.39 -5.91
CA LEU A 557 -36.18 -24.36 -6.68
C LEU A 557 -35.10 -24.95 -5.77
N ALA A 558 -35.56 -25.74 -4.79
CA ALA A 558 -34.77 -26.79 -4.19
C ALA A 558 -34.61 -27.92 -5.23
N ALA A 559 -33.74 -27.70 -6.21
CA ALA A 559 -33.15 -28.78 -6.98
C ALA A 559 -31.91 -29.23 -6.24
N ASP A 560 -32.02 -30.40 -5.59
CA ASP A 560 -30.91 -31.20 -5.09
C ASP A 560 -29.91 -31.47 -6.24
N VAL A 561 -28.95 -30.56 -6.43
CA VAL A 561 -27.69 -30.88 -7.09
C VAL A 561 -26.79 -31.43 -6.00
N GLN A 562 -26.89 -32.75 -5.84
CA GLN A 562 -25.96 -33.55 -5.06
C GLN A 562 -24.59 -33.50 -5.77
N GLU A 563 -23.87 -32.41 -5.55
CA GLU A 563 -22.48 -32.25 -5.95
C GLU A 563 -21.68 -33.27 -5.16
N GLN A 564 -21.33 -34.38 -5.82
CA GLN A 564 -20.34 -35.32 -5.33
C GLN A 564 -19.04 -34.56 -5.12
N GLN A 565 -18.85 -34.02 -3.92
CA GLN A 565 -17.54 -33.73 -3.37
C GLN A 565 -16.80 -35.07 -3.30
N ALA A 566 -16.09 -35.39 -4.37
CA ALA A 566 -14.98 -36.30 -4.31
C ALA A 566 -14.08 -35.79 -3.18
N ALA A 567 -13.97 -36.57 -2.11
CA ALA A 567 -13.09 -36.30 -0.99
C ALA A 567 -11.66 -36.18 -1.52
N ALA A 568 -11.24 -34.94 -1.78
CA ALA A 568 -9.83 -34.64 -1.94
C ALA A 568 -9.16 -35.07 -0.63
N PRO A 569 -8.10 -35.89 -0.68
CA PRO A 569 -7.40 -36.31 0.54
C PRO A 569 -6.96 -35.04 1.26
N ALA A 570 -7.34 -34.93 2.54
CA ALA A 570 -7.02 -33.79 3.37
C ALA A 570 -5.53 -33.44 3.22
N PRO A 571 -5.17 -32.21 2.81
CA PRO A 571 -3.78 -31.80 2.83
C PRO A 571 -3.30 -31.92 4.28
N TRP A 572 -2.18 -32.61 4.48
CA TRP A 572 -1.60 -32.88 5.79
C TRP A 572 -1.37 -31.57 6.56
N SER A 573 -2.36 -31.15 7.34
CA SER A 573 -2.27 -29.99 8.21
C SER A 573 -1.47 -30.40 9.45
N LEU A 574 -0.15 -30.45 9.27
CA LEU A 574 0.83 -30.71 10.32
C LEU A 574 1.19 -29.38 10.99
N SER A 575 0.32 -28.89 11.85
CA SER A 575 0.50 -27.63 12.57
C SER A 575 1.46 -27.72 13.77
N HIS A 576 2.03 -28.89 14.07
CA HIS A 576 3.00 -29.06 15.15
C HIS A 576 4.30 -29.74 14.69
N PRO A 577 5.46 -29.05 14.76
CA PRO A 577 6.77 -29.66 14.46
C PRO A 577 7.11 -30.84 15.39
N ASN A 578 6.53 -30.88 16.60
CA ASN A 578 6.67 -32.00 17.52
C ASN A 578 6.01 -33.30 17.02
N ALA A 579 4.94 -33.22 16.21
CA ALA A 579 4.30 -34.41 15.66
C ALA A 579 5.18 -35.13 14.64
N LEU A 580 5.98 -34.37 13.87
CA LEU A 580 6.97 -34.93 12.94
C LEU A 580 8.16 -35.56 13.67
N TYR A 581 8.61 -34.94 14.76
CA TYR A 581 9.66 -35.51 15.60
C TYR A 581 9.24 -36.82 16.27
N GLU A 582 8.03 -36.87 16.85
CA GLU A 582 7.48 -38.09 17.45
C GLU A 582 7.16 -39.18 16.40
N ALA A 583 6.67 -38.81 15.21
CA ALA A 583 6.44 -39.76 14.13
C ALA A 583 7.75 -40.35 13.58
N ALA A 584 8.79 -39.52 13.38
CA ALA A 584 10.11 -39.98 12.96
C ALA A 584 10.78 -40.87 14.02
N LYS A 585 10.64 -40.51 15.30
CA LYS A 585 11.11 -41.31 16.43
C LYS A 585 10.38 -42.65 16.54
N ALA A 586 9.08 -42.68 16.31
CA ALA A 586 8.28 -43.92 16.29
C ALA A 586 8.65 -44.83 15.11
N ALA A 587 8.88 -44.25 13.92
CA ALA A 587 9.29 -44.99 12.73
C ALA A 587 10.72 -45.56 12.80
N LEU A 588 11.61 -44.96 13.60
CA LEU A 588 12.95 -45.49 13.87
C LEU A 588 12.99 -46.52 15.01
N ALA A 589 11.95 -46.56 15.84
CA ALA A 589 11.81 -47.53 16.93
C ALA A 589 11.13 -48.84 16.49
N SER A 590 10.46 -48.83 15.34
CA SER A 590 9.92 -50.00 14.63
C SER A 590 10.91 -50.52 13.61
#